data_AF-A0A8T3SNB7-F1
#
_entry.id   AF-A0A8T3SNB7-F1
#
_cell.length_a   1.000
_cell.length_b   1.000
_cell.length_c   1.000
_cell.angle_alpha   90.00
_cell.angle_beta   90.00
_cell.angle_gamma   90.00
#
_symmetry.space_group_name_H-M   'P 1'
#
loop_
_entity.id
_entity.type
_entity.pdbx_description
1 polymer ?
#
loop_
_entity_poly.entity_id
_entity_poly.type
_entity_poly.pdbx_seq_one_letter_code
_entity_poly.pdbx_strand_id
1 'polypeptide(L)'
;MIEPIALQLGPLSVHWYGIIMATAILAAAWLGTSEARRRGENPEVGWSMLLWAVAGGVIGARIYHVIHQWDFYSANISLIPQVWNGGLGIPGAVAGGAAAVWAYTRLRHLPTGRWFDIFVMALPLGQAIGRLGNFANQELYGPPTDLPWGIPISAAHRVPEWANLSLYPEATTRFHPLFAYEAIASLVTLGAMIWISRRFAQWLYDGDMLLIYIMFYGVVRSYLETFRVENWLIAGIPTATWLGLGGFLLAGGFLYLRHARGWGTPGAWIPQAEAQRREAQKSEPSPEAQPG
;
A
#
# COMPACT_ATOMS: atom_id res chain seq x y z
N MET A 1 -14.64 8.71 -22.85
CA MET A 1 -13.40 8.52 -22.06
C MET A 1 -13.11 9.81 -21.32
N ILE A 2 -12.44 9.76 -20.17
CA ILE A 2 -12.16 10.93 -19.33
C ILE A 2 -10.97 11.69 -19.91
N GLU A 3 -11.08 13.01 -20.05
CA GLU A 3 -9.93 13.86 -20.41
C GLU A 3 -8.90 13.85 -19.28
N PRO A 4 -7.59 13.65 -19.54
CA PRO A 4 -6.58 13.56 -18.48
C PRO A 4 -6.44 14.84 -17.63
N ILE A 5 -6.72 16.00 -18.24
CA ILE A 5 -6.66 17.30 -17.59
C ILE A 5 -7.99 17.56 -16.89
N ALA A 6 -7.94 17.70 -15.57
CA ALA A 6 -9.10 18.03 -14.75
C ALA A 6 -9.38 19.53 -14.72
N LEU A 7 -8.32 20.35 -14.70
CA LEU A 7 -8.41 21.80 -14.65
C LEU A 7 -7.19 22.44 -15.31
N GLN A 8 -7.43 23.39 -16.22
CA GLN A 8 -6.38 24.20 -16.83
C GLN A 8 -6.36 25.60 -16.19
N LEU A 9 -5.28 25.95 -15.49
CA LEU A 9 -5.05 27.26 -14.89
C LEU A 9 -3.90 27.96 -15.61
N GLY A 10 -4.19 28.57 -16.76
CA GLY A 10 -3.16 29.18 -17.61
C GLY A 10 -2.14 28.13 -18.09
N PRO A 11 -0.82 28.29 -17.81
CA PRO A 11 0.19 27.29 -18.18
C PRO A 11 0.18 26.04 -17.27
N LEU A 12 -0.54 26.07 -16.14
CA LEU A 12 -0.59 24.96 -15.19
C LEU A 12 -1.73 24.01 -15.53
N SER A 13 -1.40 22.76 -15.83
CA SER A 13 -2.37 21.70 -16.15
C SER A 13 -2.51 20.76 -14.95
N VAL A 14 -3.66 20.79 -14.28
CA VAL A 14 -3.98 19.89 -13.17
C VAL A 14 -4.60 18.61 -13.73
N HIS A 15 -3.94 17.49 -13.51
CA HIS A 15 -4.36 16.19 -14.03
C HIS A 15 -5.21 15.43 -13.01
N TRP A 16 -6.18 14.65 -13.48
CA TRP A 16 -6.99 13.78 -12.61
C TRP A 16 -6.12 12.84 -11.77
N TYR A 17 -5.06 12.30 -12.37
CA TYR A 17 -4.09 11.47 -11.66
C TYR A 17 -3.53 12.16 -10.40
N GLY A 18 -3.13 13.44 -10.52
CA GLY A 18 -2.59 14.20 -9.39
C GLY A 18 -3.64 14.43 -8.29
N ILE A 19 -4.87 14.75 -8.67
CA ILE A 19 -5.99 14.91 -7.73
C ILE A 19 -6.26 13.60 -6.99
N ILE A 20 -6.36 12.48 -7.71
CA ILE A 20 -6.62 11.16 -7.15
C ILE A 20 -5.49 10.73 -6.22
N MET A 21 -4.22 10.95 -6.59
CA MET A 21 -3.07 10.67 -5.71
C MET A 21 -3.11 11.50 -4.43
N ALA A 22 -3.42 12.79 -4.52
CA ALA A 22 -3.56 13.64 -3.34
C ALA A 22 -4.70 13.15 -2.42
N THR A 23 -5.86 12.80 -3.00
CA THR A 23 -6.97 12.22 -2.26
C THR A 23 -6.60 10.88 -1.60
N ALA A 24 -5.86 10.02 -2.31
CA ALA A 24 -5.39 8.74 -1.79
C ALA A 24 -4.47 8.93 -0.57
N ILE A 25 -3.51 9.85 -0.66
CA ILE A 25 -2.59 10.18 0.45
C ILE A 25 -3.37 10.73 1.64
N LEU A 26 -4.29 11.68 1.43
CA LEU A 26 -5.08 12.29 2.51
C LEU A 26 -6.02 11.28 3.17
N ALA A 27 -6.67 10.41 2.39
CA ALA A 27 -7.55 9.37 2.92
C ALA A 27 -6.77 8.33 3.74
N ALA A 28 -5.61 7.88 3.24
CA ALA A 28 -4.71 7.00 3.97
C ALA A 28 -4.20 7.69 5.26
N ALA A 29 -3.78 8.95 5.19
CA ALA A 29 -3.32 9.71 6.35
C ALA A 29 -4.41 9.86 7.41
N TRP A 30 -5.65 10.15 7.00
CA TRP A 30 -6.80 10.23 7.89
C TRP A 30 -7.08 8.89 8.59
N LEU A 31 -7.06 7.78 7.85
CA LEU A 31 -7.24 6.45 8.43
C LEU A 31 -6.08 6.09 9.38
N GLY A 32 -4.84 6.34 8.98
CA GLY A 32 -3.65 6.07 9.78
C GLY A 32 -3.62 6.88 11.08
N THR A 33 -3.97 8.16 11.03
CA THR A 33 -4.06 9.02 12.24
C THR A 33 -5.24 8.64 13.13
N SER A 34 -6.34 8.17 12.56
CA SER A 34 -7.46 7.59 13.32
C SER A 34 -7.05 6.30 14.03
N GLU A 35 -6.27 5.45 13.36
CA GLU A 35 -5.72 4.23 13.96
C GLU A 35 -4.67 4.56 15.03
N ALA A 36 -3.79 5.53 14.80
CA ALA A 36 -2.85 6.03 15.80
C ALA A 36 -3.59 6.46 17.07
N ARG A 37 -4.65 7.27 16.94
CA ARG A 37 -5.49 7.70 18.06
C ARG A 37 -6.10 6.52 18.81
N ARG A 38 -6.62 5.52 18.08
CA ARG A 38 -7.17 4.30 18.70
C ARG A 38 -6.13 3.55 19.51
N ARG A 39 -4.90 3.50 19.03
CA ARG A 39 -3.77 2.84 19.68
C ARG A 39 -3.12 3.69 20.80
N GLY A 40 -3.69 4.86 21.10
CA GLY A 40 -3.21 5.77 22.14
C GLY A 40 -1.96 6.58 21.75
N GLU A 41 -1.65 6.62 20.45
CA GLU A 41 -0.55 7.40 19.90
C GLU A 41 -1.04 8.81 19.52
N ASN A 42 -0.12 9.78 19.54
CA ASN A 42 -0.43 11.16 19.14
C ASN A 42 -0.57 11.27 17.60
N PRO A 43 -1.74 11.69 17.06
CA PRO A 43 -1.94 11.87 15.62
C PRO A 43 -0.97 12.85 14.95
N GLU A 44 -0.49 13.87 15.67
CA GLU A 44 0.49 14.85 15.16
C GLU A 44 1.83 14.21 14.82
N VAL A 45 2.20 13.18 15.57
CA VAL A 45 3.38 12.36 15.30
C VAL A 45 3.18 11.57 14.00
N GLY A 46 1.97 11.08 13.75
CA GLY A 46 1.59 10.45 12.49
C GLY A 46 1.69 11.39 11.28
N TRP A 47 1.18 12.61 11.38
CA TRP A 47 1.33 13.64 10.33
C TRP A 47 2.79 14.00 10.07
N SER A 48 3.58 14.17 11.14
CA SER A 48 5.02 14.43 11.03
C SER A 48 5.75 13.29 10.32
N MET A 49 5.43 12.03 10.65
CA MET A 49 6.00 10.86 9.97
C MET A 49 5.53 10.73 8.52
N LEU A 50 4.30 11.12 8.19
CA LEU A 50 3.82 11.10 6.82
C LEU A 50 4.70 11.99 5.93
N LEU A 51 5.08 13.19 6.40
CA LEU A 51 5.97 14.08 5.64
C LEU A 51 7.34 13.44 5.40
N TRP A 52 7.89 12.76 6.42
CA TRP A 52 9.13 11.99 6.29
C TRP A 52 8.97 10.82 5.32
N ALA A 53 7.88 10.07 5.39
CA ALA A 53 7.59 8.93 4.53
C ALA A 53 7.42 9.37 3.06
N VAL A 54 6.73 10.48 2.80
CA VAL A 54 6.58 11.05 1.45
C VAL A 54 7.92 11.53 0.92
N ALA A 55 8.70 12.29 1.70
CA ALA A 55 10.01 12.77 1.28
C ALA A 55 10.98 11.61 1.01
N GLY A 56 11.10 10.67 1.96
CA GLY A 56 11.91 9.47 1.82
C GLY A 56 11.44 8.59 0.66
N GLY A 57 10.12 8.50 0.43
CA GLY A 57 9.55 7.80 -0.70
C GLY A 57 9.93 8.42 -2.04
N VAL A 58 9.81 9.74 -2.20
CA VAL A 58 10.23 10.42 -3.44
C VAL A 58 11.72 10.21 -3.70
N ILE A 59 12.56 10.36 -2.66
CA ILE A 59 14.01 10.14 -2.76
C ILE A 59 14.30 8.68 -3.16
N GLY A 60 13.73 7.72 -2.45
CA GLY A 60 13.92 6.30 -2.73
C GLY A 60 13.43 5.90 -4.12
N ALA A 61 12.28 6.44 -4.54
CA ALA A 61 11.72 6.20 -5.87
C ALA A 61 12.66 6.68 -6.97
N ARG A 62 13.29 7.84 -6.77
CA ARG A 62 14.24 8.39 -7.71
C ARG A 62 15.53 7.59 -7.75
N ILE A 63 16.09 7.23 -6.59
CA ILE A 63 17.29 6.39 -6.49
C ILE A 63 17.07 5.07 -7.21
N TYR A 64 15.96 4.39 -6.96
CA TYR A 64 15.63 3.13 -7.62
C TYR A 64 15.55 3.27 -9.14
N HIS A 65 14.87 4.31 -9.63
CA HIS A 65 14.75 4.55 -11.07
C HIS A 65 16.11 4.82 -11.73
N VAL A 66 16.97 5.62 -11.09
CA VAL A 66 18.31 5.93 -11.59
C VAL A 66 19.19 4.69 -11.63
N ILE A 67 19.12 3.83 -10.61
CA ILE A 67 19.83 2.54 -10.60
C ILE A 67 19.34 1.64 -11.76
N HIS A 68 18.03 1.59 -12.00
CA HIS A 68 17.46 0.76 -13.05
C HIS A 68 17.78 1.27 -14.47
N GLN A 69 18.08 2.56 -14.61
CA GLN A 69 18.40 3.23 -15.89
C GLN A 69 19.83 3.79 -15.86
N TRP A 70 20.76 3.09 -15.19
CA TRP A 70 22.10 3.62 -14.91
C TRP A 70 22.88 3.97 -16.18
N ASP A 71 22.74 3.18 -17.23
CA ASP A 71 23.41 3.45 -18.51
C ASP A 71 23.03 4.83 -19.08
N PHE A 72 21.75 5.22 -18.94
CA PHE A 72 21.28 6.54 -19.34
C PHE A 72 21.77 7.65 -18.40
N TYR A 73 21.68 7.44 -17.08
CA TYR A 73 22.01 8.49 -16.10
C TYR A 73 23.51 8.69 -15.89
N SER A 74 24.34 7.67 -16.14
CA SER A 74 25.80 7.79 -16.08
C SER A 74 26.34 8.80 -17.10
N ALA A 75 25.66 8.95 -18.25
CA ALA A 75 25.95 9.97 -19.25
C ALA A 75 25.23 11.31 -18.98
N ASN A 76 24.22 11.33 -18.09
CA ASN A 76 23.32 12.48 -17.88
C ASN A 76 23.11 12.77 -16.38
N ILE A 77 24.21 12.93 -15.63
CA ILE A 77 24.20 13.05 -14.17
C ILE A 77 23.34 14.23 -13.70
N SER A 78 23.30 15.33 -14.45
CA SER A 78 22.48 16.51 -14.13
C SER A 78 20.97 16.25 -14.13
N LEU A 79 20.51 15.16 -14.77
CA LEU A 79 19.11 14.75 -14.76
C LEU A 79 18.71 14.00 -13.48
N ILE A 80 19.66 13.45 -12.72
CA ILE A 80 19.39 12.65 -11.52
C ILE A 80 18.47 13.36 -10.51
N PRO A 81 18.67 14.63 -10.11
CA PRO A 81 17.78 15.28 -9.14
C PRO A 81 16.44 15.73 -9.73
N GLN A 82 16.26 15.69 -11.04
CA GLN A 82 15.10 16.29 -11.73
C GLN A 82 13.86 15.40 -11.70
N VAL A 83 13.24 15.29 -10.53
CA VAL A 83 12.03 14.47 -10.32
C VAL A 83 10.79 14.97 -11.09
N TRP A 84 10.79 16.24 -11.50
CA TRP A 84 9.71 16.84 -12.29
C TRP A 84 9.68 16.37 -13.75
N ASN A 85 10.77 15.76 -14.24
CA ASN A 85 10.79 15.12 -15.56
C ASN A 85 10.23 13.68 -15.55
N GLY A 86 9.65 13.26 -14.42
CA GLY A 86 9.20 11.88 -14.22
C GLY A 86 10.33 10.94 -13.82
N GLY A 87 10.13 9.64 -14.01
CA GLY A 87 11.12 8.61 -13.66
C GLY A 87 11.19 8.35 -12.15
N LEU A 88 10.10 7.83 -11.60
CA LEU A 88 9.98 7.43 -10.20
C LEU A 88 9.57 5.96 -10.12
N GLY A 89 10.35 5.15 -9.41
CA GLY A 89 10.04 3.73 -9.24
C GLY A 89 9.30 3.45 -7.94
N ILE A 90 8.14 2.80 -8.02
CA ILE A 90 7.34 2.41 -6.85
C ILE A 90 8.11 1.54 -5.83
N PRO A 91 8.95 0.55 -6.23
CA PRO A 91 9.72 -0.23 -5.25
C PRO A 91 10.64 0.64 -4.39
N GLY A 92 11.29 1.63 -5.02
CA GLY A 92 12.09 2.63 -4.32
C GLY A 92 11.25 3.53 -3.41
N ALA A 93 10.03 3.89 -3.83
CA ALA A 93 9.13 4.69 -3.01
C ALA A 93 8.75 3.97 -1.71
N VAL A 94 8.43 2.69 -1.80
CA VAL A 94 8.07 1.86 -0.64
C VAL A 94 9.28 1.70 0.29
N ALA A 95 10.45 1.36 -0.26
CA ALA A 95 11.67 1.17 0.53
C ALA A 95 12.12 2.47 1.21
N GLY A 96 12.14 3.59 0.47
CA GLY A 96 12.51 4.90 1.00
C GLY A 96 11.53 5.42 2.05
N GLY A 97 10.22 5.25 1.84
CA GLY A 97 9.20 5.60 2.83
C GLY A 97 9.32 4.77 4.11
N ALA A 98 9.52 3.45 3.99
CA ALA A 98 9.73 2.57 5.13
C ALA A 98 11.01 2.92 5.91
N ALA A 99 12.11 3.22 5.21
CA ALA A 99 13.36 3.66 5.81
C ALA A 99 13.19 4.98 6.56
N ALA A 100 12.41 5.93 6.02
CA ALA A 100 12.12 7.19 6.67
C ALA A 100 11.28 7.03 7.95
N VAL A 101 10.26 6.16 7.94
CA VAL A 101 9.49 5.82 9.15
C VAL A 101 10.37 5.15 10.20
N TRP A 102 11.22 4.21 9.78
CA TRP A 102 12.20 3.57 10.67
C TRP A 102 13.14 4.61 11.28
N ALA A 103 13.74 5.48 10.47
CA ALA A 103 14.65 6.52 10.95
C ALA A 103 13.95 7.48 11.93
N TYR A 104 12.75 7.95 11.59
CA TYR A 104 11.99 8.85 12.45
C TYR A 104 11.67 8.21 13.80
N THR A 105 11.16 6.97 13.80
CA THR A 105 10.81 6.27 15.05
C THR A 105 12.04 6.01 15.91
N ARG A 106 13.19 5.69 15.31
CA ARG A 106 14.46 5.53 16.03
C ARG A 106 14.96 6.83 16.63
N LEU A 107 14.95 7.92 15.87
CA LEU A 107 15.38 9.25 16.33
C LEU A 107 14.51 9.81 17.46
N ARG A 108 13.25 9.35 17.56
CA ARG A 108 12.27 9.80 18.56
C ARG A 108 11.97 8.77 19.65
N HIS A 109 12.70 7.64 19.68
CA HIS A 109 12.49 6.54 20.63
C HIS A 109 11.05 6.00 20.65
N LEU A 110 10.39 5.98 19.49
CA LEU A 110 9.03 5.47 19.32
C LEU A 110 9.04 3.96 19.01
N PRO A 111 7.98 3.22 19.37
CA PRO A 111 7.86 1.80 19.05
C PRO A 111 7.72 1.59 17.53
N THR A 112 8.83 1.27 16.86
CA THR A 112 8.89 1.15 15.40
C THR A 112 7.87 0.16 14.83
N GLY A 113 7.70 -1.02 15.43
CA GLY A 113 6.72 -2.02 14.97
C GLY A 113 5.28 -1.52 15.02
N ARG A 114 4.93 -0.77 16.06
CA ARG A 114 3.61 -0.14 16.22
C ARG A 114 3.31 0.87 15.13
N TRP A 115 4.30 1.70 14.79
CA TRP A 115 4.12 2.71 13.74
C TRP A 115 4.07 2.07 12.36
N PHE A 116 4.87 1.04 12.08
CA PHE A 116 4.72 0.28 10.84
C PHE A 116 3.32 -0.33 10.71
N ASP A 117 2.81 -0.93 11.78
CA ASP A 117 1.44 -1.44 11.83
C ASP A 117 0.40 -0.36 11.51
N ILE A 118 0.51 0.83 12.12
CA ILE A 118 -0.38 1.97 11.85
C ILE A 118 -0.34 2.37 10.36
N PHE A 119 0.85 2.43 9.78
CA PHE A 119 1.01 2.76 8.36
C PHE A 119 0.38 1.70 7.45
N VAL A 120 0.66 0.41 7.68
CA VAL A 120 0.09 -0.65 6.83
C VAL A 120 -1.41 -0.81 6.97
N MET A 121 -2.01 -0.41 8.10
CA MET A 121 -3.47 -0.34 8.24
C MET A 121 -4.10 0.69 7.29
N ALA A 122 -3.34 1.72 6.91
CA ALA A 122 -3.80 2.78 6.02
C ALA A 122 -3.43 2.57 4.54
N LEU A 123 -2.34 1.84 4.27
CA LEU A 123 -1.83 1.63 2.91
C LEU A 123 -2.88 1.08 1.92
N PRO A 124 -3.68 0.04 2.25
CA PRO A 124 -4.65 -0.51 1.31
C PRO A 124 -5.72 0.50 0.86
N LEU A 125 -6.10 1.45 1.74
CA LEU A 125 -7.03 2.51 1.36
C LEU A 125 -6.41 3.45 0.31
N GLY A 126 -5.17 3.87 0.54
CA GLY A 126 -4.42 4.68 -0.42
C GLY A 126 -4.23 3.96 -1.75
N GLN A 127 -3.92 2.65 -1.72
CA GLN A 127 -3.80 1.83 -2.93
C GLN A 127 -5.13 1.76 -3.69
N ALA A 128 -6.24 1.48 -3.00
CA ALA A 128 -7.56 1.37 -3.62
C ALA A 128 -7.97 2.65 -4.36
N ILE A 129 -7.80 3.81 -3.71
CA ILE A 129 -8.10 5.11 -4.32
C ILE A 129 -7.09 5.41 -5.44
N GLY A 130 -5.81 5.15 -5.21
CA GLY A 130 -4.75 5.42 -6.18
C GLY A 130 -4.95 4.66 -7.50
N ARG A 131 -5.50 3.44 -7.46
CA ARG A 131 -5.83 2.66 -8.66
C ARG A 131 -6.85 3.33 -9.58
N LEU A 132 -7.69 4.24 -9.07
CA LEU A 132 -8.57 5.05 -9.92
C LEU A 132 -7.79 6.02 -10.81
N GLY A 133 -6.57 6.40 -10.42
CA GLY A 133 -5.67 7.18 -11.25
C GLY A 133 -5.24 6.40 -12.50
N ASN A 134 -5.03 5.09 -12.36
CA ASN A 134 -4.69 4.23 -13.50
C ASN A 134 -5.86 4.14 -14.50
N PHE A 135 -7.10 4.13 -14.00
CA PHE A 135 -8.28 4.21 -14.87
C PHE A 135 -8.35 5.53 -15.64
N ALA A 136 -8.13 6.65 -14.97
CA ALA A 136 -8.12 7.97 -15.62
C ALA A 136 -7.02 8.08 -16.68
N ASN A 137 -5.86 7.46 -16.45
CA ASN A 137 -4.73 7.41 -17.37
C ASN A 137 -4.81 6.29 -18.43
N GLN A 138 -5.83 5.43 -18.38
CA GLN A 138 -5.98 4.23 -19.22
C GLN A 138 -4.76 3.30 -19.18
N GLU A 139 -4.18 3.12 -18.01
CA GLU A 139 -3.06 2.21 -17.76
C GLU A 139 -3.49 1.07 -16.82
N LEU A 140 -2.61 0.10 -16.60
CA LEU A 140 -2.86 -1.05 -15.73
C LEU A 140 -4.14 -1.82 -16.08
N TYR A 141 -4.21 -2.27 -17.33
CA TYR A 141 -5.23 -3.19 -17.83
C TYR A 141 -4.57 -4.51 -18.26
N GLY A 142 -5.38 -5.55 -18.36
CA GLY A 142 -4.95 -6.91 -18.69
C GLY A 142 -5.29 -7.27 -20.12
N PRO A 143 -5.29 -8.57 -20.47
CA PRO A 143 -5.60 -9.02 -21.82
C PRO A 143 -7.02 -8.67 -22.28
N PRO A 144 -7.27 -8.75 -23.60
CA PRO A 144 -8.61 -8.68 -24.15
C PRO A 144 -9.56 -9.67 -23.47
N THR A 145 -10.81 -9.28 -23.29
CA THR A 145 -11.82 -10.06 -22.57
C THR A 145 -13.22 -9.83 -23.13
N ASP A 146 -14.04 -10.88 -23.12
CA ASP A 146 -15.46 -10.82 -23.49
C ASP A 146 -16.37 -10.69 -22.27
N LEU A 147 -15.80 -10.53 -21.07
CA LEU A 147 -16.56 -10.40 -19.83
C LEU A 147 -17.34 -9.07 -19.80
N PRO A 148 -18.53 -9.04 -19.17
CA PRO A 148 -19.43 -7.88 -19.23
C PRO A 148 -18.90 -6.62 -18.53
N TRP A 149 -17.85 -6.74 -17.71
CA TRP A 149 -17.17 -5.63 -17.05
C TRP A 149 -15.85 -5.21 -17.72
N GLY A 150 -15.57 -5.73 -18.93
CA GLY A 150 -14.41 -5.31 -19.71
C GLY A 150 -14.49 -3.83 -20.08
N ILE A 151 -13.34 -3.13 -20.03
CA ILE A 151 -13.29 -1.69 -20.31
C ILE A 151 -12.65 -1.40 -21.68
N PRO A 152 -13.06 -0.34 -22.38
CA PRO A 152 -12.35 0.11 -23.57
C PRO A 152 -11.02 0.78 -23.17
N ILE A 153 -10.00 0.63 -24.01
CA ILE A 153 -8.73 1.35 -23.94
C ILE A 153 -8.48 1.97 -25.31
N SER A 154 -8.21 3.27 -25.33
CA SER A 154 -7.96 4.02 -26.56
C SER A 154 -6.64 3.61 -27.20
N ALA A 155 -6.57 3.63 -28.53
CA ALA A 155 -5.39 3.19 -29.27
C ALA A 155 -4.07 3.79 -28.78
N ALA A 156 -4.07 5.07 -28.38
CA ALA A 156 -2.90 5.79 -27.89
C ALA A 156 -2.33 5.25 -26.55
N HIS A 157 -3.13 4.51 -25.79
CA HIS A 157 -2.75 3.96 -24.47
C HIS A 157 -2.53 2.43 -24.51
N ARG A 158 -2.59 1.83 -25.71
CA ARG A 158 -2.39 0.39 -25.88
C ARG A 158 -0.91 0.02 -25.84
N VAL A 159 -0.56 -0.99 -25.06
CA VAL A 159 0.78 -1.60 -25.09
C VAL A 159 1.02 -2.24 -26.46
N PRO A 160 2.28 -2.39 -26.89
CA PRO A 160 2.64 -2.83 -28.24
C PRO A 160 1.93 -4.12 -28.68
N GLU A 161 1.70 -5.06 -27.75
CA GLU A 161 1.04 -6.34 -27.98
C GLU A 161 -0.40 -6.20 -28.50
N TRP A 162 -1.10 -5.10 -28.17
CA TRP A 162 -2.49 -4.86 -28.55
C TRP A 162 -2.69 -3.56 -29.35
N ALA A 163 -1.61 -2.97 -29.83
CA ALA A 163 -1.64 -1.75 -30.62
C ALA A 163 -2.21 -1.96 -32.05
N ASN A 164 -2.21 -3.20 -32.56
CA ASN A 164 -2.75 -3.50 -33.90
C ASN A 164 -4.29 -3.43 -33.90
N LEU A 165 -4.83 -2.31 -34.39
CA LEU A 165 -6.27 -2.06 -34.44
C LEU A 165 -7.04 -2.91 -35.45
N SER A 166 -6.36 -3.57 -36.40
CA SER A 166 -7.01 -4.53 -37.30
C SER A 166 -7.34 -5.84 -36.58
N LEU A 167 -6.46 -6.26 -35.67
CA LEU A 167 -6.66 -7.45 -34.83
C LEU A 167 -7.50 -7.14 -33.59
N TYR A 168 -7.34 -5.95 -33.02
CA TYR A 168 -8.03 -5.49 -31.82
C TYR A 168 -8.76 -4.16 -32.10
N PRO A 169 -9.93 -4.17 -32.75
CA PRO A 169 -10.65 -2.93 -33.07
C PRO A 169 -11.06 -2.16 -31.81
N GLU A 170 -10.90 -0.84 -31.80
CA GLU A 170 -11.22 -0.01 -30.62
C GLU A 170 -12.71 -0.01 -30.26
N ALA A 171 -13.58 -0.09 -31.26
CA ALA A 171 -15.03 -0.12 -31.06
C ALA A 171 -15.49 -1.35 -30.26
N THR A 172 -14.88 -2.51 -30.49
CA THR A 172 -15.36 -3.80 -29.97
C THR A 172 -14.46 -4.40 -28.89
N THR A 173 -13.15 -4.18 -28.94
CA THR A 173 -12.21 -4.82 -28.01
C THR A 173 -12.38 -4.24 -26.61
N ARG A 174 -12.49 -5.12 -25.61
CA ARG A 174 -12.52 -4.77 -24.19
C ARG A 174 -11.39 -5.47 -23.47
N PHE A 175 -10.89 -4.87 -22.40
CA PHE A 175 -9.74 -5.37 -21.64
C PHE A 175 -10.13 -5.60 -20.18
N HIS A 176 -9.46 -6.54 -19.54
CA HIS A 176 -9.59 -6.75 -18.10
C HIS A 176 -9.17 -5.48 -17.33
N PRO A 177 -10.04 -4.90 -16.48
CA PRO A 177 -9.69 -3.73 -15.67
C PRO A 177 -8.82 -4.13 -14.46
N LEU A 178 -7.53 -4.42 -14.67
CA LEU A 178 -6.63 -4.85 -13.60
C LEU A 178 -6.52 -3.80 -12.48
N PHE A 179 -6.57 -2.50 -12.81
CA PHE A 179 -6.67 -1.45 -11.79
C PHE A 179 -7.85 -1.68 -10.83
N ALA A 180 -9.02 -2.12 -11.32
CA ALA A 180 -10.19 -2.36 -10.51
C ALA A 180 -10.04 -3.63 -9.69
N TYR A 181 -9.44 -4.69 -10.24
CA TYR A 181 -9.14 -5.91 -9.50
C TYR A 181 -8.18 -5.62 -8.34
N GLU A 182 -7.14 -4.81 -8.59
CA GLU A 182 -6.21 -4.34 -7.55
C GLU A 182 -6.90 -3.44 -6.52
N ALA A 183 -7.80 -2.55 -6.94
CA ALA A 183 -8.55 -1.69 -6.03
C ALA A 183 -9.46 -2.51 -5.09
N ILE A 184 -10.21 -3.46 -5.65
CA ILE A 184 -11.08 -4.37 -4.89
C ILE A 184 -10.25 -5.22 -3.95
N ALA A 185 -9.15 -5.81 -4.40
CA ALA A 185 -8.25 -6.60 -3.56
C ALA A 185 -7.67 -5.76 -2.41
N SER A 186 -7.36 -4.48 -2.66
CA SER A 186 -6.90 -3.54 -1.63
C SER A 186 -8.01 -3.24 -0.60
N LEU A 187 -9.27 -3.06 -1.03
CA LEU A 187 -10.41 -2.89 -0.12
C LEU A 187 -10.72 -4.15 0.70
N VAL A 188 -10.62 -5.34 0.08
CA VAL A 188 -10.75 -6.62 0.79
C VAL A 188 -9.63 -6.77 1.84
N THR A 189 -8.40 -6.43 1.46
CA THR A 189 -7.26 -6.42 2.39
C THR A 189 -7.50 -5.44 3.54
N LEU A 190 -7.99 -4.23 3.25
CA LEU A 190 -8.36 -3.24 4.27
C LEU A 190 -9.40 -3.79 5.25
N GLY A 191 -10.49 -4.34 4.73
CA GLY A 191 -11.58 -4.92 5.53
C GLY A 191 -11.08 -6.07 6.41
N ALA A 192 -10.28 -6.97 5.84
CA ALA A 192 -9.66 -8.08 6.56
C ALA A 192 -8.71 -7.57 7.66
N MET A 193 -7.86 -6.58 7.36
CA MET A 193 -6.94 -6.01 8.33
C MET A 193 -7.67 -5.32 9.47
N ILE A 194 -8.71 -4.54 9.19
CA ILE A 194 -9.57 -3.94 10.21
C ILE A 194 -10.18 -5.05 11.06
N TRP A 195 -10.83 -6.04 10.45
CA TRP A 195 -11.45 -7.14 11.18
C TRP A 195 -10.44 -7.88 12.08
N ILE A 196 -9.25 -8.22 11.56
CA ILE A 196 -8.20 -8.88 12.34
C ILE A 196 -7.76 -8.00 13.53
N SER A 197 -7.49 -6.73 13.28
CA SER A 197 -7.03 -5.76 14.29
C SER A 197 -8.02 -5.54 15.43
N ARG A 198 -9.32 -5.82 15.20
CA ARG A 198 -10.38 -5.70 16.22
C ARG A 198 -10.66 -7.03 16.88
N ARG A 199 -10.85 -8.10 16.10
CA ARG A 199 -11.24 -9.42 16.60
C ARG A 199 -10.13 -10.12 17.39
N PHE A 200 -8.88 -9.89 17.01
CA PHE A 200 -7.71 -10.56 17.58
C PHE A 200 -6.77 -9.62 18.34
N ALA A 201 -7.24 -8.40 18.69
CA ALA A 201 -6.42 -7.36 19.33
C ALA A 201 -5.64 -7.83 20.58
N GLN A 202 -6.22 -8.74 21.37
CA GLN A 202 -5.59 -9.27 22.58
C GLN A 202 -4.36 -10.16 22.31
N TRP A 203 -4.28 -10.77 21.13
CA TRP A 203 -3.19 -11.67 20.77
C TRP A 203 -2.11 -10.98 19.93
N LEU A 204 -2.44 -9.87 19.25
CA LEU A 204 -1.51 -9.19 18.35
C LEU A 204 -0.38 -8.48 19.11
N TYR A 205 0.84 -8.63 18.58
CA TYR A 205 2.03 -7.88 18.97
C TYR A 205 2.25 -6.68 18.05
N ASP A 206 3.07 -5.73 18.51
CA ASP A 206 3.60 -4.69 17.64
C ASP A 206 4.44 -5.32 16.51
N GLY A 207 4.13 -4.94 15.27
CA GLY A 207 4.71 -5.44 14.02
C GLY A 207 3.95 -6.60 13.36
N ASP A 208 2.92 -7.16 14.00
CA ASP A 208 2.19 -8.30 13.41
C ASP A 208 1.35 -7.89 12.20
N MET A 209 0.74 -6.70 12.22
CA MET A 209 -0.09 -6.26 11.10
C MET A 209 0.76 -5.94 9.87
N LEU A 210 2.00 -5.49 10.04
CA LEU A 210 2.98 -5.40 8.95
C LEU A 210 3.20 -6.77 8.29
N LEU A 211 3.44 -7.82 9.07
CA LEU A 211 3.67 -9.17 8.55
C LEU A 211 2.43 -9.69 7.83
N ILE A 212 1.25 -9.52 8.42
CA ILE A 212 -0.03 -9.90 7.83
C ILE A 212 -0.28 -9.14 6.52
N TYR A 213 0.02 -7.84 6.47
CA TYR A 213 -0.07 -7.06 5.24
C TYR A 213 0.86 -7.60 4.15
N ILE A 214 2.11 -7.93 4.48
CA ILE A 214 3.06 -8.54 3.53
C ILE A 214 2.49 -9.86 2.98
N MET A 215 1.85 -10.66 3.82
CA MET A 215 1.18 -11.89 3.38
C MET A 215 0.02 -11.60 2.42
N PHE A 216 -0.89 -10.68 2.76
CA PHE A 216 -2.00 -10.30 1.86
C PHE A 216 -1.48 -9.76 0.53
N TYR A 217 -0.52 -8.84 0.58
CA TYR A 217 0.12 -8.29 -0.61
C TYR A 217 0.77 -9.38 -1.46
N GLY A 218 1.47 -10.32 -0.83
CA GLY A 218 2.11 -11.45 -1.51
C GLY A 218 1.12 -12.33 -2.27
N VAL A 219 -0.05 -12.63 -1.69
CA VAL A 219 -1.12 -13.40 -2.34
C VAL A 219 -1.70 -12.62 -3.53
N VAL A 220 -2.10 -11.37 -3.30
CA VAL A 220 -2.71 -10.52 -4.34
C VAL A 220 -1.74 -10.34 -5.51
N ARG A 221 -0.46 -10.05 -5.20
CA ARG A 221 0.58 -9.84 -6.21
C ARG A 221 0.83 -11.11 -7.01
N SER A 222 0.94 -12.26 -6.35
CA SER A 222 1.17 -13.55 -7.02
C SER A 222 0.04 -13.92 -7.96
N TYR A 223 -1.21 -13.63 -7.58
CA TYR A 223 -2.39 -13.90 -8.41
C TYR A 223 -2.51 -12.94 -9.59
N LEU A 224 -2.47 -11.63 -9.35
CA LEU A 224 -2.72 -10.63 -10.39
C LEU A 224 -1.60 -10.53 -11.42
N GLU A 225 -0.38 -10.92 -11.06
CA GLU A 225 0.73 -10.95 -12.01
C GLU A 225 0.50 -11.95 -13.15
N THR A 226 -0.33 -12.98 -12.94
CA THR A 226 -0.71 -13.93 -14.02
C THR A 226 -1.50 -13.28 -15.16
N PHE A 227 -2.12 -12.13 -14.92
CA PHE A 227 -2.87 -11.38 -15.92
C PHE A 227 -2.05 -10.28 -16.61
N ARG A 228 -0.81 -10.03 -16.15
CA ARG A 228 0.08 -9.03 -16.74
C ARG A 228 0.87 -9.63 -17.90
N VAL A 229 1.14 -8.79 -18.89
CA VAL A 229 1.68 -9.23 -20.18
C VAL A 229 3.17 -8.94 -20.31
N GLU A 230 3.64 -7.82 -19.75
CA GLU A 230 5.06 -7.46 -19.70
C GLU A 230 5.72 -7.88 -18.38
N ASN A 231 5.66 -9.16 -18.05
CA ASN A 231 6.29 -9.66 -16.84
C ASN A 231 7.76 -10.01 -17.08
N TRP A 232 8.65 -9.51 -16.22
CA TRP A 232 9.97 -10.11 -16.11
C TRP A 232 9.83 -11.51 -15.50
N LEU A 233 10.23 -12.54 -16.24
CA LEU A 233 10.12 -13.94 -15.82
C LEU A 233 11.43 -14.47 -15.24
N ILE A 234 11.34 -15.26 -14.17
CA ILE A 234 12.40 -16.11 -13.63
C ILE A 234 11.85 -17.54 -13.60
N ALA A 235 12.54 -18.46 -14.28
CA ALA A 235 12.10 -19.86 -14.42
C ALA A 235 10.67 -19.99 -15.00
N GLY A 236 10.29 -19.11 -15.94
CA GLY A 236 8.97 -19.12 -16.58
C GLY A 236 7.82 -18.56 -15.72
N ILE A 237 8.11 -18.10 -14.50
CA ILE A 237 7.14 -17.49 -13.58
C ILE A 237 7.48 -16.01 -13.41
N PRO A 238 6.50 -15.10 -13.39
CA PRO A 238 6.75 -13.70 -13.11
C PRO A 238 7.54 -13.47 -11.81
N THR A 239 8.59 -12.64 -11.87
CA THR A 239 9.45 -12.31 -10.72
C THR A 239 8.65 -11.79 -9.53
N ALA A 240 7.57 -11.03 -9.77
CA ALA A 240 6.72 -10.54 -8.70
C ALA A 240 5.95 -11.66 -7.97
N THR A 241 5.68 -12.78 -8.63
CA THR A 241 5.12 -13.98 -7.99
C THR A 241 6.11 -14.62 -7.04
N TRP A 242 7.40 -14.73 -7.44
CA TRP A 242 8.46 -15.20 -6.54
C TRP A 242 8.60 -14.30 -5.30
N LEU A 243 8.61 -12.98 -5.51
CA LEU A 243 8.67 -12.01 -4.41
C LEU A 243 7.43 -12.10 -3.51
N GLY A 244 6.26 -12.28 -4.10
CA GLY A 244 5.00 -12.41 -3.36
C GLY A 244 4.95 -13.68 -2.50
N LEU A 245 5.30 -14.83 -3.08
CA LEU A 245 5.35 -16.12 -2.36
C LEU A 245 6.45 -16.12 -1.30
N GLY A 246 7.64 -15.63 -1.63
CA GLY A 246 8.74 -15.50 -0.67
C GLY A 246 8.37 -14.58 0.49
N GLY A 247 7.78 -13.43 0.21
CA GLY A 247 7.27 -12.51 1.23
C GLY A 247 6.22 -13.16 2.13
N PHE A 248 5.26 -13.88 1.54
CA PHE A 248 4.24 -14.61 2.30
C PHE A 248 4.85 -15.66 3.25
N LEU A 249 5.75 -16.51 2.74
CA LEU A 249 6.36 -17.58 3.53
C LEU A 249 7.27 -17.04 4.63
N LEU A 250 8.08 -16.02 4.33
CA LEU A 250 8.99 -15.41 5.30
C LEU A 250 8.22 -14.66 6.39
N ALA A 251 7.21 -13.85 6.00
CA ALA A 251 6.39 -13.12 6.96
C ALA A 251 5.55 -14.07 7.82
N GLY A 252 4.92 -15.09 7.21
CA GLY A 252 4.14 -16.10 7.93
C GLY A 252 4.99 -16.97 8.85
N GLY A 253 6.16 -17.41 8.39
CA GLY A 253 7.12 -18.16 9.20
C GLY A 253 7.63 -17.34 10.38
N PHE A 254 7.98 -16.07 10.16
CA PHE A 254 8.41 -15.18 11.24
C PHE A 254 7.27 -14.88 12.23
N LEU A 255 6.04 -14.63 11.74
CA LEU A 255 4.86 -14.46 12.57
C LEU A 255 4.59 -15.69 13.45
N TYR A 256 4.66 -16.89 12.87
CA TYR A 256 4.52 -18.13 13.62
C TYR A 256 5.61 -18.29 14.68
N LEU A 257 6.89 -18.11 14.30
CA LEU A 257 8.02 -18.27 15.21
C LEU A 257 7.98 -17.27 16.37
N ARG A 258 7.63 -16.01 16.12
CA ARG A 258 7.59 -14.99 17.19
C ARG A 258 6.46 -15.24 18.18
N HIS A 259 5.32 -15.76 17.73
CA HIS A 259 4.20 -16.14 18.61
C HIS A 259 4.50 -17.42 19.39
N ALA A 260 5.10 -18.42 18.75
CA ALA A 260 5.52 -19.66 19.42
C ALA A 260 6.56 -19.42 20.52
N ARG A 261 7.42 -18.41 20.36
CA ARG A 261 8.46 -18.04 21.33
C ARG A 261 8.09 -16.89 22.27
N GLY A 262 6.92 -16.27 22.11
CA GLY A 262 6.51 -15.11 22.91
C GLY A 262 7.39 -13.88 22.73
N TRP A 263 7.94 -13.65 21.53
CA TRP A 263 8.79 -12.50 21.20
C TRP A 263 7.97 -11.22 20.93
N GLY A 264 7.14 -10.85 21.88
CA GLY A 264 6.33 -9.63 21.83
C GLY A 264 5.49 -9.46 23.10
N THR A 265 4.80 -8.32 23.16
CA THR A 265 3.91 -7.99 24.28
C THR A 265 2.47 -8.25 23.85
N PRO A 266 1.79 -9.27 24.40
CA PRO A 266 0.37 -9.51 24.14
C PRO A 266 -0.47 -8.29 24.51
N GLY A 267 -1.56 -8.06 23.77
CA GLY A 267 -2.48 -6.95 24.03
C GLY A 267 -1.96 -5.57 23.63
N ALA A 268 -0.84 -5.46 22.90
CA ALA A 268 -0.31 -4.19 22.37
C ALA A 268 -1.29 -3.45 21.43
N TRP A 269 -2.37 -4.11 21.02
CA TRP A 269 -3.43 -3.60 20.16
C TRP A 269 -4.74 -3.26 20.89
N ILE A 270 -4.82 -3.49 22.20
CA ILE A 270 -5.97 -3.08 23.01
C ILE A 270 -5.95 -1.55 23.15
N PRO A 271 -7.04 -0.84 22.81
CA PRO A 271 -7.12 0.60 23.00
C PRO A 271 -6.88 0.97 24.47
N GLN A 272 -6.10 2.03 24.75
CA GLN A 272 -5.75 2.43 26.12
C GLN A 272 -6.99 2.67 27.00
N ALA A 273 -8.05 3.27 26.46
CA ALA A 273 -9.31 3.48 27.19
C ALA A 273 -9.98 2.16 27.61
N GLU A 274 -9.85 1.11 26.80
CA GLU A 274 -10.38 -0.22 27.12
C GLU A 274 -9.48 -0.93 28.15
N ALA A 275 -8.16 -0.78 28.02
CA ALA A 275 -7.21 -1.29 29.02
C ALA A 275 -7.47 -0.67 30.41
N GLN A 276 -7.62 0.65 30.48
CA GLN A 276 -7.94 1.39 31.71
C GLN A 276 -9.28 0.96 32.31
N ARG A 277 -10.32 0.75 31.50
CA ARG A 277 -11.62 0.23 31.99
C ARG A 277 -11.51 -1.18 32.58
N ARG A 278 -10.75 -2.06 31.93
CA ARG A 278 -10.53 -3.44 32.41
C ARG A 278 -9.73 -3.47 33.70
N GLU A 279 -8.75 -2.58 33.86
CA GLU A 279 -8.00 -2.43 35.12
C GLU A 279 -8.90 -1.88 36.23
N ALA A 280 -9.70 -0.85 35.96
CA ALA A 280 -10.65 -0.29 36.91
C ALA A 280 -11.66 -1.34 37.42
N GLN A 281 -12.20 -2.18 36.53
CA GLN A 281 -13.11 -3.28 36.89
C GLN A 281 -12.43 -4.38 37.73
N LYS A 282 -11.12 -4.61 37.59
CA LYS A 282 -10.38 -5.56 38.42
C LYS A 282 -10.08 -5.03 39.82
N SER A 283 -10.04 -3.70 39.98
CA SER A 283 -9.80 -3.04 41.27
C SER A 283 -11.05 -2.79 42.10
N GLU A 284 -12.25 -2.97 41.53
CA GLU A 284 -13.49 -2.94 42.32
C GLU A 284 -13.55 -4.18 43.22
N PRO A 285 -13.70 -4.04 44.55
CA PRO A 285 -13.85 -5.18 45.44
C PRO A 285 -15.10 -5.95 45.07
N SER A 286 -14.97 -7.28 44.90
CA SER A 286 -16.11 -8.18 44.72
C SER A 286 -17.12 -7.91 45.82
N PRO A 287 -18.42 -7.70 45.52
CA PRO A 287 -19.41 -7.51 46.56
C PRO A 287 -19.38 -8.76 47.43
N GLU A 288 -18.92 -8.61 48.68
CA GLU A 288 -18.88 -9.67 49.66
C GLU A 288 -20.27 -10.30 49.72
N ALA A 289 -20.33 -11.61 49.52
CA ALA A 289 -21.52 -12.38 49.77
C ALA A 289 -21.93 -12.14 51.23
N GLN A 290 -23.00 -11.37 51.43
CA GLN A 290 -23.56 -11.15 52.76
C GLN A 290 -23.91 -12.53 53.35
N PRO A 291 -23.31 -12.93 54.49
CA PRO A 291 -23.69 -14.17 55.15
C PRO A 291 -25.10 -13.96 55.72
N GLY A 292 -26.05 -14.75 55.22
CA GLY A 292 -27.42 -14.85 55.75
C GLY A 292 -27.50 -15.72 56.99
#